data_AF-A0A419GYK2-F1
#
_entry.id   AF-A0A419GYK2-F1
#
_cell.length_a   1.000
_cell.length_b   1.000
_cell.length_c   1.000
_cell.angle_alpha   90.00
_cell.angle_beta   90.00
_cell.angle_gamma   90.00
#
_symmetry.space_group_name_H-M   'P 1'
#
loop_
_entity.id
_entity.type
_entity.pdbx_description
1 polymer ?
#
loop_
_entity_poly.entity_id
_entity_poly.type
_entity_poly.pdbx_seq_one_letter_code
_entity_poly.pdbx_strand_id
1 'polypeptide(L)'
;MELLKIINGCIEMEQAVASVYGIFMQLFPDEKPFWEDLFNDELQHQALLSDPVNIQLIDLLPTEDILPKMEFIQNSLVFANNTIRQIKSGTVTLEKALKTALRLEESMVEIFANEFTANLLATDYRTLTEKILMAERIHIDKIEDMLIKKGFMQLS
;
A
#
# COMPACT_ATOMS: atom_id res chain seq x y z
N MET A 1 16.77 15.51 2.42
CA MET A 1 17.35 14.53 1.46
C MET A 1 16.90 13.11 1.78
N GLU A 2 16.73 12.74 3.06
CA GLU A 2 16.10 11.48 3.51
C GLU A 2 14.60 11.42 3.17
N LEU A 3 13.86 12.50 3.44
CA LEU A 3 12.41 12.57 3.22
C LEU A 3 11.99 12.30 1.77
N LEU A 4 12.67 12.89 0.79
CA LEU A 4 12.41 12.62 -0.63
C LEU A 4 12.66 11.15 -1.01
N LYS A 5 13.64 10.48 -0.38
CA LYS A 5 13.86 9.05 -0.61
C LYS A 5 12.74 8.19 -0.05
N ILE A 6 12.18 8.60 1.08
CA ILE A 6 11.05 7.91 1.72
C ILE A 6 9.79 8.08 0.87
N ILE A 7 9.45 9.30 0.44
CA ILE A 7 8.33 9.55 -0.47
C ILE A 7 8.49 8.73 -1.75
N ASN A 8 9.67 8.75 -2.37
CA ASN A 8 9.93 7.96 -3.57
C ASN A 8 9.78 6.45 -3.29
N GLY A 9 10.21 6.00 -2.11
CA GLY A 9 10.02 4.62 -1.68
C GLY A 9 8.56 4.24 -1.50
N CYS A 10 7.72 5.13 -0.96
CA CYS A 10 6.27 4.94 -0.87
C CYS A 10 5.64 4.89 -2.28
N ILE A 11 5.99 5.83 -3.17
CA ILE A 11 5.54 5.83 -4.57
C ILE A 11 5.89 4.52 -5.28
N GLU A 12 7.12 4.03 -5.10
CA GLU A 12 7.56 2.75 -5.66
C GLU A 12 6.74 1.58 -5.10
N MET A 13 6.34 1.66 -3.83
CA MET A 13 5.54 0.62 -3.18
C MET A 13 4.10 0.62 -3.71
N GLU A 14 3.43 1.79 -3.82
CA GLU A 14 2.11 1.91 -4.45
C GLU A 14 2.12 1.30 -5.85
N GLN A 15 3.14 1.63 -6.64
CA GLN A 15 3.28 1.10 -8.00
C GLN A 15 3.51 -0.42 -8.02
N ALA A 16 4.27 -0.95 -7.06
CA ALA A 16 4.52 -2.39 -6.96
C ALA A 16 3.26 -3.15 -6.56
N VAL A 17 2.46 -2.62 -5.63
CA VAL A 17 1.17 -3.20 -5.20
C VAL A 17 0.16 -3.14 -6.34
N ALA A 18 0.02 -2.00 -7.01
CA ALA A 18 -0.79 -1.87 -8.24
C ALA A 18 -0.39 -2.93 -9.28
N SER A 19 0.91 -3.15 -9.48
CA SER A 19 1.39 -4.18 -10.40
C SER A 19 0.97 -5.59 -9.99
N VAL A 20 0.94 -5.89 -8.68
CA VAL A 20 0.42 -7.17 -8.17
C VAL A 20 -1.07 -7.31 -8.45
N TYR A 21 -1.87 -6.27 -8.19
CA TYR A 21 -3.32 -6.27 -8.44
C TYR A 21 -3.65 -6.39 -9.93
N GLY A 22 -2.90 -5.70 -10.79
CA GLY A 22 -3.04 -5.84 -12.24
C GLY A 22 -2.78 -7.28 -12.74
N ILE A 23 -1.87 -8.02 -12.09
CA ILE A 23 -1.65 -9.44 -12.39
C ILE A 23 -2.82 -10.29 -11.86
N PHE A 24 -3.30 -10.04 -10.64
CA PHE A 24 -4.44 -10.77 -10.08
C PHE A 24 -5.73 -10.56 -10.87
N MET A 25 -5.98 -9.37 -11.42
CA MET A 25 -7.08 -9.12 -12.37
C MET A 25 -7.07 -10.07 -13.58
N GLN A 26 -5.88 -10.42 -14.08
CA GLN A 26 -5.73 -11.33 -15.22
C GLN A 26 -5.90 -12.79 -14.82
N LEU A 27 -5.45 -13.17 -13.62
CA LEU A 27 -5.51 -14.54 -13.12
C LEU A 27 -6.89 -14.93 -12.59
N PHE A 28 -7.64 -13.97 -12.06
CA PHE A 28 -8.93 -14.19 -11.40
C PHE A 28 -10.02 -13.34 -12.09
N PRO A 29 -10.46 -13.71 -13.31
CA PRO A 29 -11.40 -12.91 -14.09
C PRO A 29 -12.77 -12.76 -13.42
N ASP A 30 -13.20 -13.73 -12.62
CA ASP A 30 -14.47 -13.67 -11.87
C ASP A 30 -14.43 -12.63 -10.74
N GLU A 31 -13.24 -12.37 -10.19
CA GLU A 31 -12.97 -11.35 -9.18
C GLU A 31 -12.37 -10.07 -9.78
N LYS A 32 -12.31 -9.95 -11.11
CA LYS A 32 -11.70 -8.79 -11.77
C LYS A 32 -12.20 -7.45 -11.23
N PRO A 33 -13.51 -7.20 -11.02
CA PRO A 33 -13.96 -5.91 -10.51
C PRO A 33 -13.39 -5.56 -9.12
N PHE A 34 -13.15 -6.57 -8.28
CA PHE A 34 -12.54 -6.36 -6.96
C PHE A 34 -11.07 -5.96 -7.09
N TRP A 35 -10.31 -6.66 -7.92
CA TRP A 35 -8.90 -6.34 -8.14
C TRP A 35 -8.69 -5.03 -8.91
N GLU A 36 -9.61 -4.69 -9.81
CA GLU A 36 -9.60 -3.44 -10.57
C GLU A 36 -9.87 -2.23 -9.69
N ASP A 37 -10.75 -2.37 -8.70
CA ASP A 37 -11.00 -1.33 -7.69
C ASP A 37 -9.71 -1.00 -6.91
N LEU A 38 -9.08 -2.02 -6.30
CA LEU A 38 -7.81 -1.86 -5.57
C LEU A 38 -6.69 -1.32 -6.47
N PHE A 39 -6.56 -1.85 -7.69
CA PHE A 39 -5.58 -1.38 -8.68
C PHE A 39 -5.71 0.12 -8.95
N ASN A 40 -6.93 0.60 -9.14
CA ASN A 40 -7.19 2.01 -9.44
C ASN A 40 -6.95 2.90 -8.22
N ASP A 41 -7.26 2.42 -7.02
CA ASP A 41 -6.99 3.12 -5.77
C ASP A 41 -5.46 3.35 -5.60
N GLU A 42 -4.63 2.32 -5.82
CA GLU A 42 -3.16 2.48 -5.73
C GLU A 42 -2.57 3.45 -6.76
N LEU A 43 -3.11 3.45 -7.99
CA LEU A 43 -2.69 4.43 -8.99
C LEU A 43 -3.05 5.87 -8.58
N GLN A 44 -4.17 6.05 -7.88
CA GLN A 44 -4.54 7.35 -7.33
C GLN A 44 -3.63 7.76 -6.17
N HIS A 45 -3.28 6.83 -5.27
CA HIS A 45 -2.32 7.08 -4.19
C HIS A 45 -0.95 7.49 -4.75
N GLN A 46 -0.46 6.75 -5.74
CA GLN A 46 0.77 7.09 -6.44
C GLN A 46 0.72 8.51 -7.03
N ALA A 47 -0.37 8.87 -7.68
CA ALA A 47 -0.55 10.20 -8.27
C ALA A 47 -0.57 11.31 -7.20
N LEU A 48 -1.23 11.07 -6.07
CA LEU A 48 -1.28 12.01 -4.95
C LEU A 48 0.11 12.24 -4.34
N LEU A 49 0.88 11.17 -4.14
CA LEU A 49 2.26 11.24 -3.61
C LEU A 49 3.24 11.89 -4.60
N SER A 50 2.97 11.78 -5.90
CA SER A 50 3.80 12.35 -6.97
C SER A 50 3.49 13.81 -7.29
N ASP A 51 2.42 14.39 -6.72
CA ASP A 51 2.02 15.77 -7.00
C ASP A 51 3.06 16.77 -6.44
N PRO A 52 3.66 17.63 -7.28
CA PRO A 52 4.65 18.62 -6.84
C PRO A 52 4.16 19.57 -5.75
N VAL A 53 2.85 19.86 -5.70
CA VAL A 53 2.25 20.69 -4.64
C VAL A 53 2.31 19.96 -3.31
N ASN A 54 2.04 18.66 -3.29
CA ASN A 54 2.12 17.82 -2.09
C ASN A 54 3.57 17.60 -1.66
N ILE A 55 4.50 17.46 -2.62
CA ILE A 55 5.94 17.32 -2.32
C ILE A 55 6.53 18.59 -1.69
N GLN A 56 6.20 19.78 -2.22
CA GLN A 56 6.63 21.06 -1.64
C GLN A 56 6.09 21.28 -0.23
N LEU A 57 4.89 20.76 0.03
CA LEU A 57 4.32 20.74 1.37
C LEU A 57 5.15 19.84 2.29
N ILE A 58 5.54 18.65 1.84
CA ILE A 58 6.32 17.69 2.65
C ILE A 58 7.72 18.23 3.04
N ASP A 59 8.38 19.05 2.21
CA ASP A 59 9.67 19.70 2.53
C ASP A 59 9.66 20.60 3.79
N LEU A 60 8.47 20.90 4.33
CA LEU A 60 8.26 21.70 5.52
C LEU A 60 8.07 20.86 6.80
N LEU A 61 8.15 19.52 6.72
CA LEU A 61 8.02 18.64 7.88
C LEU A 61 9.18 18.81 8.88
N PRO A 62 8.88 18.91 10.19
CA PRO A 62 9.91 19.06 11.21
C PRO A 62 10.56 17.70 11.50
N THR A 63 11.82 17.54 11.09
CA THR A 63 12.81 16.55 11.56
C THR A 63 12.76 15.11 11.01
N GLU A 64 13.95 14.53 10.82
CA GLU A 64 14.20 13.19 10.24
C GLU A 64 13.92 12.03 11.21
N ASP A 65 13.83 12.29 12.53
CA ASP A 65 13.64 11.27 13.59
C ASP A 65 12.23 10.62 13.59
N ILE A 66 11.35 11.07 12.71
CA ILE A 66 9.90 10.78 12.68
C ILE A 66 9.53 9.94 11.44
N LEU A 67 10.51 9.70 10.57
CA LEU A 67 10.26 9.06 9.30
C LEU A 67 10.27 7.53 9.41
N PRO A 68 9.47 6.82 8.60
CA PRO A 68 9.55 5.37 8.51
C PRO A 68 10.97 4.99 8.11
N LYS A 69 11.51 3.99 8.79
CA LYS A 69 12.85 3.50 8.46
C LYS A 69 12.82 2.97 7.03
N MET A 70 13.76 3.42 6.20
CA MET A 70 13.92 2.95 4.83
C MET A 70 13.99 1.42 4.72
N GLU A 71 14.43 0.73 5.76
CA GLU A 71 14.42 -0.74 5.86
C GLU A 71 13.01 -1.33 5.70
N PHE A 72 11.98 -0.73 6.29
CA PHE A 72 10.59 -1.23 6.16
C PHE A 72 10.08 -1.10 4.73
N ILE A 73 10.37 0.04 4.09
CA ILE A 73 10.01 0.27 2.68
C ILE A 73 10.75 -0.73 1.78
N GLN A 74 12.06 -0.90 1.97
CA GLN A 74 12.86 -1.85 1.19
C GLN A 74 12.39 -3.30 1.37
N ASN A 75 12.09 -3.71 2.59
CA ASN A 75 11.58 -5.07 2.87
C ASN A 75 10.23 -5.31 2.20
N SER A 76 9.34 -4.31 2.23
CA SER A 76 8.02 -4.37 1.60
C SER A 76 8.13 -4.42 0.07
N LEU A 77 9.00 -3.60 -0.52
CA LEU A 77 9.31 -3.64 -1.95
C LEU A 77 9.90 -4.99 -2.38
N VAL A 78 10.81 -5.55 -1.59
CA VAL A 78 11.36 -6.89 -1.86
C VAL A 78 10.26 -7.94 -1.81
N PHE A 79 9.35 -7.86 -0.84
CA PHE A 79 8.21 -8.76 -0.74
C PHE A 79 7.27 -8.64 -1.95
N ALA A 80 6.87 -7.43 -2.34
CA ALA A 80 6.02 -7.19 -3.53
C ALA A 80 6.67 -7.72 -4.82
N ASN A 81 7.96 -7.42 -5.04
CA ASN A 81 8.69 -7.91 -6.20
C ASN A 81 8.86 -9.43 -6.20
N ASN A 82 9.06 -10.04 -5.03
CA ASN A 82 9.08 -11.49 -4.88
C ASN A 82 7.72 -12.11 -5.22
N THR A 83 6.63 -11.49 -4.78
CA THR A 83 5.27 -11.90 -5.13
C THR A 83 5.08 -11.89 -6.65
N ILE A 84 5.44 -10.80 -7.34
CA ILE A 84 5.36 -10.72 -8.80
C ILE A 84 6.15 -11.86 -9.46
N ARG A 85 7.36 -12.15 -8.98
CA ARG A 85 8.18 -13.27 -9.50
C ARG A 85 7.54 -14.62 -9.25
N GLN A 86 7.00 -14.85 -8.04
CA GLN A 86 6.36 -16.11 -7.68
C GLN A 86 5.12 -16.38 -8.52
N ILE A 87 4.28 -15.35 -8.73
CA ILE A 87 3.09 -15.45 -9.56
C ILE A 87 3.45 -15.82 -11.01
N LYS A 88 4.54 -15.27 -11.56
CA LYS A 88 5.01 -15.62 -12.91
C LYS A 88 5.55 -17.05 -13.03
N SER A 89 5.91 -17.69 -11.91
CA SER A 89 6.60 -18.98 -11.89
C SER A 89 5.70 -20.19 -11.60
N GLY A 90 4.41 -19.99 -11.29
CA GLY A 90 3.50 -21.09 -10.97
C GLY A 90 2.03 -20.68 -10.86
N THR A 91 1.16 -21.64 -10.57
CA THR A 91 -0.26 -21.38 -10.33
C THR A 91 -0.47 -20.81 -8.93
N VAL A 92 -1.16 -19.68 -8.85
CA VAL A 92 -1.54 -19.03 -7.59
C VAL A 92 -3.03 -19.24 -7.37
N THR A 93 -3.42 -19.70 -6.17
CA THR A 93 -4.83 -19.83 -5.80
C THR A 93 -5.39 -18.48 -5.38
N LEU A 94 -6.71 -18.29 -5.50
CA LEU A 94 -7.36 -17.06 -5.06
C LEU A 94 -7.14 -16.78 -3.56
N GLU A 95 -7.19 -17.82 -2.72
CA GLU A 95 -6.88 -17.70 -1.29
C GLU A 95 -5.48 -17.16 -1.06
N LYS A 96 -4.48 -17.70 -1.77
CA LYS A 96 -3.09 -17.24 -1.65
C LYS A 96 -2.97 -15.79 -2.13
N ALA A 97 -3.62 -15.44 -3.23
CA ALA A 97 -3.63 -14.07 -3.75
C ALA A 97 -4.20 -13.07 -2.74
N LEU A 98 -5.36 -13.37 -2.13
CA LEU A 98 -5.98 -12.52 -1.12
C LEU A 98 -5.13 -12.40 0.15
N LYS A 99 -4.54 -13.50 0.64
CA LYS A 99 -3.62 -13.45 1.80
C LYS A 99 -2.34 -12.66 1.49
N THR A 100 -1.87 -12.72 0.25
CA THR A 100 -0.72 -11.92 -0.20
C THR A 100 -1.08 -10.44 -0.29
N ALA A 101 -2.25 -10.10 -0.83
CA ALA A 101 -2.78 -8.74 -0.87
C ALA A 101 -2.90 -8.16 0.54
N LEU A 102 -3.55 -8.89 1.46
CA LEU A 102 -3.73 -8.46 2.86
C LEU A 102 -2.39 -8.08 3.51
N ARG A 103 -1.37 -8.93 3.34
CA ARG A 103 -0.03 -8.67 3.89
C ARG A 103 0.65 -7.46 3.27
N LEU A 104 0.39 -7.16 1.99
CA LEU A 104 0.91 -5.95 1.34
C LEU A 104 0.30 -4.71 1.99
N GLU A 105 -1.03 -4.68 2.17
CA GLU A 105 -1.71 -3.52 2.78
C GLU A 105 -1.36 -3.35 4.25
N GLU A 106 -1.22 -4.43 5.01
CA GLU A 106 -0.73 -4.36 6.40
C GLU A 106 0.66 -3.70 6.47
N SER A 107 1.52 -4.01 5.50
CA SER A 107 2.86 -3.42 5.42
C SER A 107 2.80 -1.93 5.03
N MET A 108 1.86 -1.55 4.14
CA MET A 108 1.60 -0.16 3.77
C MET A 108 1.09 0.66 4.95
N VAL A 109 0.10 0.13 5.68
CA VAL A 109 -0.39 0.72 6.93
C VAL A 109 0.74 0.86 7.94
N GLU A 110 1.64 -0.13 8.09
CA GLU A 110 2.79 0.00 9.00
C GLU A 110 3.75 1.13 8.57
N ILE A 111 4.04 1.25 7.27
CA ILE A 111 4.87 2.33 6.71
C ILE A 111 4.24 3.71 7.02
N PHE A 112 2.96 3.90 6.69
CA PHE A 112 2.26 5.18 6.87
C PHE A 112 1.87 5.46 8.34
N ALA A 113 1.64 4.44 9.16
CA ALA A 113 1.35 4.62 10.59
C ALA A 113 2.59 5.00 11.38
N ASN A 114 3.77 4.54 10.97
CA ASN A 114 5.04 4.96 11.55
C ASN A 114 5.31 6.47 11.31
N GLU A 115 4.77 7.08 10.24
CA GLU A 115 4.74 8.55 10.05
C GLU A 115 3.81 9.27 11.04
N PHE A 116 2.80 8.58 11.55
CA PHE A 116 1.66 9.16 12.27
C PHE A 116 1.92 9.42 13.75
N THR A 117 2.74 8.58 14.39
CA THR A 117 2.95 8.64 15.85
C THR A 117 3.70 9.90 16.28
N ALA A 118 4.40 10.56 15.37
CA ALA A 118 5.24 11.71 15.71
C ALA A 118 4.84 13.05 15.06
N ASN A 119 3.80 13.09 14.21
CA ASN A 119 3.32 14.31 13.53
C ASN A 119 2.08 14.98 14.16
N LEU A 120 1.65 14.57 15.37
CA LEU A 120 0.45 15.08 16.06
C LEU A 120 0.47 16.58 16.43
N LEU A 121 1.47 17.36 15.98
CA LEU A 121 1.67 18.77 16.35
C LEU A 121 1.73 19.79 15.18
N ALA A 122 1.63 19.37 13.90
CA ALA A 122 1.63 20.29 12.75
C ALA A 122 0.32 20.19 11.93
N THR A 123 -0.47 21.28 11.90
CA THR A 123 -1.90 21.27 11.53
C THR A 123 -2.23 21.08 10.06
N ASP A 124 -1.31 21.30 9.12
CA ASP A 124 -1.63 21.35 7.68
C ASP A 124 -1.26 20.05 6.90
N TYR A 125 -0.28 19.28 7.39
CA TYR A 125 0.18 18.02 6.76
C TYR A 125 -0.67 16.80 7.11
N ARG A 126 -1.52 16.96 8.13
CA ARG A 126 -2.42 15.95 8.65
C ARG A 126 -3.30 15.33 7.56
N THR A 127 -3.64 16.07 6.51
CA THR A 127 -4.69 15.63 5.58
C THR A 127 -4.25 14.65 4.49
N LEU A 128 -2.98 14.61 4.05
CA LEU A 128 -2.59 13.71 2.95
C LEU A 128 -2.26 12.31 3.47
N THR A 129 -1.37 12.20 4.46
CA THR A 129 -1.02 10.91 5.07
C THR A 129 -2.23 10.27 5.75
N GLU A 130 -3.14 11.03 6.39
CA GLU A 130 -4.40 10.46 6.92
C GLU A 130 -5.28 9.87 5.82
N LYS A 131 -5.37 10.54 4.68
CA LYS A 131 -6.17 10.06 3.56
C LYS A 131 -5.62 8.74 3.05
N ILE A 132 -4.31 8.65 2.80
CA ILE A 132 -3.68 7.43 2.31
C ILE A 132 -3.80 6.33 3.37
N LEU A 133 -3.41 6.58 4.62
CA LEU A 133 -3.54 5.59 5.70
C LEU A 133 -4.97 5.08 5.89
N MET A 134 -5.98 5.95 5.77
CA MET A 134 -7.38 5.56 5.86
C MET A 134 -7.81 4.75 4.63
N ALA A 135 -7.31 5.09 3.43
CA ALA A 135 -7.56 4.32 2.22
C ALA A 135 -6.94 2.91 2.30
N GLU A 136 -5.69 2.80 2.76
CA GLU A 136 -5.03 1.50 2.98
C GLU A 136 -5.80 0.62 3.98
N ARG A 137 -6.35 1.22 5.05
CA ARG A 137 -7.20 0.48 6.00
C ARG A 137 -8.50 0.01 5.35
N ILE A 138 -9.09 0.82 4.46
CA ILE A 138 -10.25 0.41 3.68
C ILE A 138 -9.89 -0.76 2.74
N HIS A 139 -8.66 -0.80 2.19
CA HIS A 139 -8.21 -1.95 1.39
C HIS A 139 -8.12 -3.22 2.22
N ILE A 140 -7.54 -3.15 3.42
CA ILE A 140 -7.52 -4.26 4.39
C ILE A 140 -8.95 -4.78 4.62
N ASP A 141 -9.88 -3.89 4.97
CA ASP A 141 -11.28 -4.26 5.23
C ASP A 141 -11.92 -4.94 4.00
N LYS A 142 -11.73 -4.38 2.79
CA LYS A 142 -12.20 -4.96 1.52
C LYS A 142 -11.65 -6.38 1.31
N ILE A 143 -10.37 -6.59 1.59
CA ILE A 143 -9.69 -7.89 1.39
C ILE A 143 -10.15 -8.92 2.42
N GLU A 144 -10.29 -8.53 3.69
CA GLU A 144 -10.81 -9.38 4.76
C GLU A 144 -12.25 -9.81 4.47
N ASP A 145 -13.11 -8.88 4.05
CA ASP A 145 -14.48 -9.18 3.62
C ASP A 145 -14.51 -10.19 2.48
N MET A 146 -13.61 -10.06 1.50
CA MET A 146 -13.51 -11.02 0.40
C MET A 146 -13.02 -12.39 0.89
N LEU A 147 -12.04 -12.44 1.78
CA LEU A 147 -11.56 -13.68 2.41
C LEU A 147 -12.70 -14.40 3.14
N ILE A 148 -13.51 -13.67 3.90
CA ILE A 148 -14.68 -14.22 4.61
C ILE A 148 -15.74 -14.72 3.60
N LYS A 149 -16.09 -13.90 2.60
CA LYS A 149 -17.10 -14.24 1.59
C LYS A 149 -16.74 -15.50 0.80
N LYS A 150 -15.45 -15.74 0.56
CA LYS A 150 -14.93 -16.93 -0.13
C LYS A 150 -14.70 -18.13 0.81
N GLY A 151 -14.88 -17.96 2.12
CA GLY A 151 -14.70 -19.01 3.12
C GLY A 151 -13.23 -19.30 3.47
N PHE A 152 -12.33 -18.37 3.20
CA PHE A 152 -10.89 -18.48 3.47
C PHE A 152 -10.48 -17.93 4.85
N MET A 153 -11.39 -17.22 5.51
CA MET A 153 -11.22 -16.67 6.86
C MET A 153 -12.54 -16.83 7.62
N GLN A 154 -12.45 -17.07 8.92
CA GLN A 154 -13.60 -17.08 9.83
C GLN A 154 -13.53 -15.85 10.73
N LEU A 155 -14.68 -15.22 10.96
CA LEU A 155 -14.81 -14.20 12.00
C LEU A 155 -14.56 -14.85 13.35
N SER A 156 -13.59 -14.31 14.10
CA SER A 156 -13.27 -14.68 15.48
C SER A 156 -14.35 -14.22 16.45
#